data_AF-A0A7C7WT45-F1
#
_entry.id   AF-A0A7C7WT45-F1
#
_cell.length_a   1.000
_cell.length_b   1.000
_cell.length_c   1.000
_cell.angle_alpha   90.00
_cell.angle_beta   90.00
_cell.angle_gamma   90.00
#
_symmetry.space_group_name_H-M   'P 1'
#
loop_
_entity.id
_entity.type
_entity.pdbx_description
1 polymer ?
#
loop_
_entity_poly.entity_id
_entity_poly.type
_entity_poly.pdbx_seq_one_letter_code
_entity_poly.pdbx_strand_id
1 'polypeptide(L)'
;MTIFLLLLITFLSLYPLPKLPEFPGTDKTHHLVAYFFLALPSGLRKPNKWILFICSFIIFGGIIEMIQPYVNRYGEWLDFFANTTGVLLGFFVGVILNMKLLSKIKLVNNQ
;
A
#
# COMPACT_ATOMS: atom_id res chain seq x y z
N MET A 1 -12.17 -4.48 -1.74
CA MET A 1 -10.71 -4.79 -1.76
C MET A 1 -9.91 -3.80 -0.93
N THR A 2 -9.86 -2.50 -1.26
CA THR A 2 -9.05 -1.52 -0.50
C THR A 2 -9.36 -1.46 1.00
N ILE A 3 -10.64 -1.44 1.38
CA ILE A 3 -11.05 -1.48 2.80
C ILE A 3 -10.55 -2.75 3.50
N PHE A 4 -10.66 -3.90 2.83
CA PHE A 4 -10.15 -5.16 3.36
C PHE A 4 -8.62 -5.12 3.55
N LEU A 5 -7.89 -4.55 2.60
CA LEU A 5 -6.44 -4.35 2.73
C LEU A 5 -6.08 -3.41 3.88
N LEU A 6 -6.82 -2.31 4.06
CA LEU A 6 -6.63 -1.41 5.20
C LEU A 6 -6.82 -2.14 6.53
N LEU A 7 -7.91 -2.89 6.68
CA LEU A 7 -8.18 -3.67 7.89
C LEU A 7 -7.09 -4.71 8.14
N LEU A 8 -6.66 -5.42 7.09
CA LEU A 8 -5.60 -6.42 7.18
C LEU A 8 -4.27 -5.79 7.60
N ILE A 9 -3.89 -4.65 7.01
CA ILE A 9 -2.67 -3.93 7.35
C ILE A 9 -2.75 -3.44 8.80
N THR A 10 -3.84 -2.80 9.22
CA THR A 10 -4.01 -2.37 10.62
C THR A 10 -3.85 -3.55 11.59
N PHE A 11 -4.53 -4.66 11.32
CA PHE A 11 -4.46 -5.83 12.19
C PHE A 11 -3.02 -6.36 12.27
N LEU A 12 -2.37 -6.60 11.13
CA LEU A 12 -1.01 -7.15 11.10
C LEU A 12 0.04 -6.20 11.70
N SER A 13 -0.14 -4.89 11.57
CA SER A 13 0.79 -3.89 12.12
C SER A 13 0.59 -3.63 13.62
N LEU A 14 -0.64 -3.73 14.13
CA LEU A 14 -0.95 -3.39 15.54
C LEU A 14 -1.16 -4.60 16.45
N TYR A 15 -1.30 -5.82 15.90
CA TYR A 15 -1.46 -7.01 16.73
C TYR A 15 -0.18 -7.23 17.56
N PRO A 16 -0.26 -7.23 18.90
CA PRO A 16 0.90 -7.33 19.77
C PRO A 16 1.51 -8.72 19.64
N LEU A 17 2.81 -8.80 19.34
CA LEU A 17 3.53 -10.06 19.20
C LEU A 17 4.73 -10.06 20.15
N PRO A 18 4.87 -11.08 21.03
CA PRO A 18 6.04 -11.21 21.90
C PRO A 18 7.35 -11.41 21.11
N LYS A 19 7.24 -12.10 19.96
CA LYS A 19 8.29 -12.25 18.96
C LYS A 19 7.61 -12.25 17.59
N LEU A 20 8.15 -11.48 16.66
CA LEU A 20 7.71 -11.52 15.27
C LEU A 20 7.97 -12.93 14.71
N PRO A 21 6.98 -13.58 14.08
CA PRO A 21 7.22 -14.84 13.40
C PRO A 21 8.27 -14.62 12.31
N GLU A 22 9.18 -15.59 12.16
CA GLU A 22 10.18 -15.55 11.10
C GLU A 22 9.49 -15.81 9.76
N PHE A 23 9.13 -14.71 9.08
CA PHE A 23 8.59 -14.73 7.74
C PHE A 23 9.68 -14.29 6.76
N PRO A 24 9.80 -14.90 5.57
CA PRO A 24 10.83 -14.53 4.61
C PRO A 24 10.72 -13.05 4.20
N GLY A 25 11.84 -12.35 4.26
CA GLY A 25 11.92 -10.92 3.97
C GLY A 25 12.23 -10.08 5.21
N THR A 26 12.45 -8.79 5.03
CA THR A 26 12.60 -7.83 6.13
C THR A 26 11.28 -7.15 6.41
N ASP A 27 11.09 -6.62 7.62
CA ASP A 27 9.89 -5.86 7.98
C ASP A 27 9.58 -4.76 6.93
N LYS A 28 10.61 -4.01 6.53
CA LYS A 28 10.57 -3.00 5.46
C LYS A 28 10.04 -3.53 4.13
N THR A 29 10.39 -4.76 3.74
CA THR A 29 9.85 -5.36 2.51
C THR A 29 8.36 -5.69 2.64
N HIS A 30 7.90 -6.13 3.82
CA HIS A 30 6.48 -6.34 4.08
C HIS A 30 5.69 -5.04 4.00
N HIS A 31 6.21 -3.97 4.62
CA HIS A 31 5.67 -2.62 4.54
C HIS A 31 5.56 -2.13 3.10
N LEU A 32 6.64 -2.23 2.32
CA LEU A 32 6.64 -1.85 0.92
C LEU A 32 5.58 -2.62 0.11
N VAL A 33 5.52 -3.94 0.25
CA VAL A 33 4.61 -4.80 -0.50
C VAL A 33 3.15 -4.56 -0.09
N ALA A 34 2.87 -4.42 1.20
CA ALA A 34 1.53 -4.16 1.71
C ALA A 34 0.96 -2.85 1.16
N TYR A 35 1.73 -1.76 1.23
CA TYR A 35 1.31 -0.45 0.75
C TYR A 35 1.31 -0.35 -0.78
N PHE A 36 2.16 -1.12 -1.47
CA PHE A 36 2.09 -1.32 -2.91
C PHE A 36 0.73 -1.88 -3.34
N PHE A 37 0.30 -2.99 -2.74
CA PHE A 37 -0.99 -3.60 -3.07
C PHE A 37 -2.18 -2.78 -2.60
N LEU A 38 -2.02 -1.98 -1.54
CA LEU A 38 -3.04 -1.03 -1.09
C LEU A 38 -3.32 0.06 -2.14
N ALA A 39 -2.27 0.61 -2.77
CA ALA A 39 -2.37 1.72 -3.71
C ALA A 39 -2.62 1.30 -5.17
N LEU A 40 -2.26 0.07 -5.54
CA LEU A 40 -2.42 -0.47 -6.89
C LEU A 40 -3.85 -0.31 -7.47
N PRO A 41 -4.94 -0.58 -6.72
CA PRO A 41 -6.31 -0.43 -7.24
C PRO A 41 -6.66 1.03 -7.56
N SER A 42 -6.13 1.98 -6.78
CA SER A 42 -6.32 3.41 -7.02
C SER A 42 -5.63 3.86 -8.30
N GLY A 43 -4.46 3.30 -8.62
CA GLY A 43 -3.79 3.52 -9.92
C GLY A 43 -4.55 2.88 -11.08
N LEU A 44 -5.00 1.63 -10.91
CA LEU A 44 -5.76 0.90 -11.92
C LEU A 44 -7.07 1.58 -12.29
N ARG A 45 -7.81 2.14 -11.31
CA ARG A 45 -9.09 2.82 -11.57
C ARG A 45 -8.95 4.30 -11.86
N LYS A 46 -7.87 4.95 -11.39
CA LYS A 46 -7.59 6.39 -11.50
C LYS A 46 -8.85 7.27 -11.25
N PRO A 47 -9.48 7.18 -10.07
CA PRO A 47 -10.68 7.98 -9.77
C PRO A 47 -10.36 9.48 -9.75
N ASN A 48 -11.36 10.35 -9.94
CA ASN A 48 -11.18 11.82 -9.97
C ASN A 48 -10.41 12.38 -8.76
N LYS A 49 -10.51 11.74 -7.60
CA LYS A 49 -9.85 12.14 -6.35
C LYS A 49 -8.65 11.25 -5.98
N TRP A 50 -7.94 10.69 -6.96
CA TRP A 50 -6.83 9.76 -6.70
C TRP A 50 -5.74 10.34 -5.77
N ILE A 51 -5.43 11.65 -5.88
CA ILE A 51 -4.46 12.32 -5.00
C ILE A 51 -4.88 12.19 -3.53
N LEU A 52 -6.18 12.37 -3.24
CA LEU A 52 -6.70 12.23 -1.87
C LEU A 52 -6.48 10.82 -1.34
N PHE A 53 -6.67 9.78 -2.16
CA PHE A 53 -6.40 8.40 -1.74
C PHE A 53 -4.93 8.17 -1.42
N ILE A 54 -4.01 8.68 -2.25
CA ILE A 54 -2.57 8.55 -2.02
C ILE A 54 -2.16 9.25 -0.72
N CYS A 55 -2.58 10.49 -0.52
CA CYS A 55 -2.32 11.22 0.72
C CYS A 55 -2.91 10.49 1.92
N SER A 56 -4.15 10.00 1.83
CA SER A 56 -4.78 9.25 2.91
C SER A 56 -4.04 7.96 3.25
N PHE A 57 -3.51 7.21 2.27
CA PHE A 57 -2.74 5.99 2.54
C PHE A 57 -1.39 6.29 3.23
N ILE A 58 -0.70 7.36 2.82
CA ILE A 58 0.56 7.78 3.46
C ILE A 58 0.29 8.22 4.91
N ILE A 59 -0.73 9.07 5.12
CA ILE A 59 -1.12 9.53 6.46
C ILE A 59 -1.50 8.33 7.34
N PHE A 60 -2.29 7.40 6.79
CA PHE A 60 -2.69 6.18 7.49
C PHE A 60 -1.49 5.32 7.91
N GLY A 61 -0.48 5.17 7.04
CA GLY A 61 0.76 4.49 7.40
C GLY A 61 1.54 5.21 8.49
N GLY A 62 1.68 6.54 8.39
CA GLY A 62 2.31 7.33 9.45
C GLY A 62 1.60 7.20 10.81
N ILE A 63 0.27 7.20 10.81
CA ILE A 63 -0.53 6.99 12.03
C ILE A 63 -0.27 5.59 12.63
N ILE A 64 -0.20 4.55 11.80
CA ILE A 64 0.09 3.19 12.27
C ILE A 64 1.48 3.14 12.92
N GLU A 65 2.52 3.67 12.26
CA GLU A 65 3.88 3.72 12.82
C GLU A 65 3.94 4.48 14.15
N MET A 66 3.18 5.57 14.27
CA MET A 66 3.07 6.31 15.53
C MET A 66 2.37 5.51 16.64
N ILE A 67 1.40 4.66 16.30
CA ILE A 67 0.65 3.85 17.28
C ILE A 67 1.43 2.62 17.73
N GLN A 68 2.25 2.02 16.87
CA GLN A 68 2.98 0.79 17.13
C GLN A 68 3.72 0.74 18.49
N PRO A 69 4.46 1.78 18.92
CA PRO A 69 5.14 1.79 20.23
C PRO A 69 4.20 1.59 21.43
N TYR A 70 2.93 2.01 21.30
CA TYR A 70 1.93 1.89 22.35
C TYR A 70 1.30 0.49 22.47
N VAL A 71 1.58 -0.41 21.52
CA VAL A 71 1.05 -1.78 21.47
C VAL A 71 2.16 -2.84 21.44
N ASN A 72 3.32 -2.55 22.01
CA ASN A 72 4.50 -3.43 22.03
C ASN A 72 5.00 -3.81 20.62
N ARG A 73 5.00 -2.85 19.69
CA ARG A 73 5.61 -2.95 18.36
C ARG A 73 6.67 -1.86 18.18
N TYR A 74 7.54 -2.03 17.20
CA TYR A 74 8.62 -1.09 16.90
C TYR A 74 8.18 -0.13 15.80
N GLY A 75 7.76 1.08 16.17
CA GLY A 75 7.56 2.13 15.18
C GLY A 75 8.90 2.63 14.66
N GLU A 76 9.17 2.46 13.36
CA GLU A 76 10.40 2.95 12.73
C GLU A 76 10.12 3.93 11.59
N TRP A 77 10.91 5.01 11.54
CA TRP A 77 10.86 5.94 10.42
C TRP A 77 11.16 5.29 9.08
N LEU A 78 12.01 4.26 9.06
CA LEU A 78 12.31 3.50 7.84
C LEU A 78 11.10 2.72 7.31
N ASP A 79 10.20 2.28 8.20
CA ASP A 79 8.98 1.59 7.80
C ASP A 79 7.96 2.59 7.25
N PHE A 80 7.91 3.81 7.79
CA PHE A 80 7.17 4.93 7.17
C PHE A 80 7.67 5.25 5.74
N PHE A 81 8.99 5.25 5.52
CA PHE A 81 9.55 5.42 4.19
C PHE A 81 9.16 4.24 3.27
N ALA A 82 9.25 3.01 3.75
CA ALA A 82 8.82 1.82 3.00
C ALA A 82 7.34 1.88 2.61
N ASN A 83 6.47 2.27 3.54
CA ASN A 83 5.03 2.50 3.31
C ASN A 83 4.83 3.50 2.17
N THR A 84 5.47 4.66 2.28
CA THR A 84 5.35 5.76 1.30
C THR A 84 5.83 5.34 -0.08
N THR A 85 7.00 4.69 -0.17
CA THR A 85 7.52 4.16 -1.42
C THR A 85 6.59 3.10 -2.01
N GLY A 86 6.04 2.20 -1.19
CA GLY A 86 5.03 1.23 -1.60
C GLY A 86 3.81 1.89 -2.23
N VAL A 87 3.23 2.89 -1.56
CA VAL A 87 2.06 3.64 -2.09
C VAL A 87 2.35 4.23 -3.46
N LEU A 88 3.48 4.94 -3.60
CA LEU A 88 3.84 5.60 -4.85
C LEU A 88 4.05 4.58 -5.97
N LEU A 89 4.84 3.53 -5.74
CA LEU A 89 5.10 2.49 -6.72
C LEU A 89 3.81 1.75 -7.12
N GLY A 90 2.97 1.36 -6.15
CA GLY A 90 1.70 0.69 -6.40
C GLY A 90 0.79 1.52 -7.28
N PHE A 91 0.66 2.81 -6.97
CA PHE A 91 -0.13 3.73 -7.79
C PHE A 91 0.42 3.86 -9.22
N PHE A 92 1.73 4.13 -9.38
CA PHE A 92 2.34 4.30 -10.70
C PHE A 92 2.21 3.05 -11.56
N VAL A 93 2.48 1.86 -10.99
CA VAL A 93 2.27 0.59 -11.69
C VAL A 93 0.82 0.42 -12.09
N GLY A 94 -0.13 0.73 -11.21
CA GLY A 94 -1.55 0.68 -11.53
C GLY A 94 -1.95 1.59 -12.70
N VAL A 95 -1.42 2.81 -12.75
CA VAL A 95 -1.64 3.75 -13.87
C VAL A 95 -1.08 3.19 -15.18
N ILE A 96 0.15 2.67 -15.17
CA ILE A 96 0.78 2.07 -16.36
C ILE A 96 -0.04 0.88 -16.88
N LEU A 97 -0.50 0.01 -15.98
CA LEU A 97 -1.32 -1.14 -16.34
C LEU A 97 -2.67 -0.72 -16.93
N ASN A 98 -3.33 0.29 -16.35
CA ASN A 98 -4.56 0.85 -16.90
C ASN A 98 -4.34 1.40 -18.32
N MET A 99 -3.28 2.20 -18.53
CA MET A 99 -2.96 2.75 -19.84
C MET A 99 -2.73 1.66 -20.90
N LYS A 100 -1.99 0.60 -20.56
CA LYS A 100 -1.76 -0.56 -21.45
C LYS A 100 -3.04 -1.35 -21.74
N LEU A 101 -3.93 -1.49 -20.76
CA LEU A 101 -5.20 -2.17 -20.94
C LEU A 101 -6.11 -1.38 -21.91
N LEU A 102 -6.21 -0.06 -21.71
CA LEU A 102 -7.02 0.81 -22.56
C LEU A 102 -6.48 0.88 -24.00
N SER A 103 -5.16 0.90 -24.19
CA SER A 103 -4.57 0.89 -25.54
C SER A 103 -4.86 -0.43 -26.26
N LYS A 104 -4.78 -1.57 -25.57
CA LYS A 104 -5.12 -2.88 -26.13
C LYS A 104 -6.59 -2.97 -26.56
N ILE A 105 -7.52 -2.47 -25.74
CA ILE A 105 -8.96 -2.48 -26.07
C ILE A 105 -9.24 -1.64 -27.33
N LYS A 106 -8.61 -0.47 -27.47
CA LYS A 106 -8.75 0.35 -28.69
C LYS A 106 -8.25 -0.34 -29.96
N LEU A 107 -7.17 -1.11 -29.86
CA LEU A 107 -6.65 -1.87 -31.01
C LEU A 107 -7.61 -2.98 -31.44
N VAL A 108 -8.20 -3.72 -30.50
CA VAL A 108 -9.17 -4.79 -30.80
C VAL A 108 -10.46 -4.24 -31.41
N ASN A 109 -10.95 -3.09 -30.94
CA ASN A 109 -12.20 -2.50 -31.44
C ASN A 109 -12.05 -1.79 -32.80
N ASN A 110 -10.83 -1.54 -33.26
CA ASN A 110 -10.53 -0.91 -34.55
C ASN A 110 -10.14 -1.94 -35.64
N GLN A 111 -10.22 -3.24 -35.35
CA GLN A 111 -10.10 -4.35 -36.30
C GLN A 111 -11.48 -4.93 -36.59
#